data_AF-A0A699ZNH3-F1
#
_entry.id   AF-A0A699ZNH3-F1
#
_cell.length_a   1.000
_cell.length_b   1.000
_cell.length_c   1.000
_cell.angle_alpha   90.00
_cell.angle_beta   90.00
_cell.angle_gamma   90.00
#
_symmetry.space_group_name_H-M   'P 1'
#
loop_
_entity.id
_entity.type
_entity.pdbx_description
1 polymer ?
#
loop_
_entity_poly.entity_id
_entity_poly.type
_entity_poly.pdbx_seq_one_letter_code
_entity_poly.pdbx_strand_id
1 'polypeptide(L)'
;MPVFAPPLGAGFVDVRDVAAAHCLALAQPQLRGRFLLSARSCYTLLLASKVLREAYPALSWRLPWVPSGRWVLLVVGPALGLPRAVAQALCHKRPRIDTTR
;
A
#
# COMPACT_ATOMS: atom_id res chain seq x y z
N MET A 1 -3.52 21.49 11.00
CA MET A 1 -4.45 20.38 11.31
C MET A 1 -3.66 19.09 11.20
N PRO A 2 -3.51 18.28 12.27
CA PRO A 2 -2.84 16.99 12.15
C PRO A 2 -3.61 16.11 11.18
N VAL A 3 -2.92 15.59 10.16
CA VAL A 3 -3.51 14.66 9.21
C VAL A 3 -3.33 13.25 9.77
N PHE A 4 -4.45 12.61 10.08
CA PHE A 4 -4.47 11.25 10.61
C PHE A 4 -4.43 10.24 9.47
N ALA A 5 -3.64 9.18 9.62
CA ALA A 5 -3.63 8.06 8.67
C ALA A 5 -4.07 6.78 9.38
N PRO A 6 -5.08 6.07 8.84
CA PRO A 6 -5.41 4.74 9.32
C PRO A 6 -4.26 3.77 9.02
N PRO A 7 -4.00 2.79 9.90
CA PRO A 7 -2.95 1.80 9.74
C PRO A 7 -3.38 0.74 8.73
N LEU A 8 -3.47 1.14 7.47
CA LEU A 8 -3.76 0.28 6.32
C LEU A 8 -2.45 -0.31 5.82
N GLY A 9 -2.43 -1.63 5.65
CA GLY A 9 -1.36 -2.31 4.92
C GLY A 9 -1.84 -2.75 3.55
N ALA A 10 -1.11 -2.34 2.51
CA ALA A 10 -1.31 -2.80 1.15
C ALA A 10 0.05 -3.19 0.54
N GLY A 11 0.02 -4.15 -0.38
CA GLY A 11 1.17 -4.41 -1.26
C GLY A 11 1.32 -3.26 -2.25
N PHE A 12 2.57 -2.91 -2.55
CA PHE A 12 2.92 -1.93 -3.57
C PHE A 12 4.01 -2.52 -4.45
N VAL A 13 4.13 -2.02 -5.67
CA VAL A 13 5.18 -2.40 -6.61
C VAL A 13 5.61 -1.14 -7.36
N ASP A 14 6.91 -1.02 -7.64
CA ASP A 14 7.40 0.06 -8.50
C ASP A 14 6.90 -0.16 -9.94
N VAL A 15 6.49 0.91 -10.61
CA VAL A 15 5.99 0.83 -11.99
C VAL A 15 7.05 0.30 -12.97
N ARG A 16 8.34 0.49 -12.67
CA ARG A 16 9.46 -0.04 -13.45
C ARG A 16 9.56 -1.55 -13.33
N ASP A 17 9.32 -2.09 -12.14
CA ASP A 17 9.30 -3.54 -11.91
C ASP A 17 8.12 -4.18 -12.65
N VAL A 18 6.97 -3.50 -12.70
CA VAL A 18 5.81 -3.95 -13.50
C VAL A 18 6.14 -3.96 -14.99
N ALA A 19 6.76 -2.91 -15.50
CA ALA A 19 7.17 -2.84 -16.91
C ALA A 19 8.18 -3.95 -17.25
N ALA A 20 9.19 -4.15 -16.40
CA ALA A 20 10.18 -5.22 -16.57
C ALA A 20 9.52 -6.60 -16.55
N ALA A 21 8.59 -6.85 -15.63
CA ALA A 21 7.84 -8.10 -15.58
C ALA A 21 7.01 -8.34 -16.85
N HIS A 22 6.39 -7.30 -17.42
CA HIS A 22 5.70 -7.42 -18.71
C HIS A 22 6.65 -7.78 -19.86
N CYS A 23 7.83 -7.16 -19.94
CA CYS A 23 8.85 -7.51 -20.94
C CYS A 23 9.32 -8.96 -20.77
N LEU A 24 9.54 -9.43 -19.54
CA LEU A 24 9.95 -10.81 -19.25
C LEU A 24 8.86 -11.82 -19.63
N ALA A 25 7.60 -11.50 -19.31
CA ALA A 25 6.45 -12.32 -19.69
C ALA A 25 6.32 -12.45 -21.21
N LEU A 26 6.59 -11.38 -21.96
CA LEU A 26 6.57 -11.39 -23.42
C LEU A 26 7.72 -12.22 -24.01
N ALA A 27 8.92 -12.12 -23.44
CA ALA A 27 10.11 -12.79 -23.95
C ALA A 27 10.14 -14.31 -23.72
N GLN A 28 9.31 -14.84 -22.81
CA GLN A 28 9.31 -16.24 -22.44
C GLN A 28 7.99 -16.93 -22.84
N PRO A 29 7.93 -17.59 -24.01
CA PRO A 29 6.69 -18.19 -24.53
C PRO A 29 6.13 -19.34 -23.67
N GLN A 30 6.94 -19.86 -22.74
CA GLN A 30 6.56 -20.88 -21.75
C GLN A 30 5.82 -20.32 -20.53
N LEU A 31 5.89 -19.01 -20.27
CA LEU A 31 5.17 -18.38 -19.17
C LEU A 31 3.69 -18.21 -19.53
N ARG A 32 2.81 -18.77 -18.71
CA ARG A 32 1.35 -18.69 -18.89
C ARG A 32 0.67 -18.58 -17.53
N GLY A 33 -0.49 -17.92 -17.52
CA GLY A 33 -1.32 -17.79 -16.32
C GLY A 33 -1.22 -16.42 -15.65
N ARG A 34 -1.47 -16.39 -14.33
CA ARG A 34 -1.59 -15.17 -13.54
C ARG A 34 -0.31 -14.94 -12.73
N PHE A 35 0.32 -13.78 -12.95
CA PHE A 35 1.45 -13.32 -12.16
C PHE A 35 1.01 -12.21 -11.21
N LEU A 36 1.42 -12.32 -9.94
CA LEU A 36 1.23 -11.28 -8.94
C LEU A 36 2.59 -10.72 -8.58
N LEU A 37 2.71 -9.40 -8.64
CA LEU A 37 3.93 -8.68 -8.30
C LEU A 37 3.69 -7.89 -7.01
N SER A 38 4.66 -7.94 -6.11
CA SER A 38 4.71 -7.06 -4.95
C SER A 38 6.13 -6.86 -4.52
N ALA A 39 6.45 -5.63 -4.12
CA ALA A 39 7.65 -5.37 -3.36
C ALA A 39 7.63 -6.16 -2.05
N ARG A 40 8.83 -6.48 -1.55
CA ARG A 40 9.04 -7.22 -0.29
C ARG A 40 8.50 -6.46 0.93
N SER A 41 8.32 -5.15 0.79
CA SER A 41 7.79 -4.24 1.81
C SER A 41 6.36 -3.80 1.49
N CYS A 42 5.45 -4.03 2.43
CA CYS A 42 4.17 -3.31 2.46
C CYS A 42 4.39 -1.96 3.12
N TYR A 43 4.37 -0.87 2.35
CA TYR A 43 4.39 0.47 2.92
C TYR A 43 3.00 0.79 3.48
N THR A 44 2.93 1.07 4.78
CA THR A 44 1.74 1.73 5.33
C THR A 44 1.77 3.20 4.92
N LEU A 45 0.61 3.86 4.90
CA LEU A 45 0.50 5.31 4.64
C LEU A 45 1.48 6.15 5.48
N LEU A 46 1.76 5.71 6.71
CA LEU A 46 2.72 6.35 7.61
C LEU A 46 4.19 6.12 7.20
N LEU A 47 4.50 4.96 6.64
CA LEU A 47 5.84 4.67 6.15
C LEU A 47 6.12 5.45 4.87
N ALA A 48 5.13 5.52 3.96
CA ALA A 48 5.20 6.36 2.77
C ALA A 48 5.33 7.85 3.13
N SER A 49 4.56 8.32 4.13
CA SER A 49 4.67 9.71 4.58
C SER A 49 6.03 10.02 5.22
N LYS A 50 6.65 9.07 5.93
CA LYS A 50 8.02 9.22 6.45
C LYS A 50 9.02 9.44 5.30
N VAL A 51 9.01 8.57 4.28
CA VAL A 51 9.88 8.71 3.10
C VAL A 51 9.65 10.04 2.39
N LEU A 52 8.40 10.44 2.20
CA LEU A 52 8.06 11.70 1.53
C LEU A 52 8.49 12.94 2.33
N ARG A 53 8.51 12.89 3.67
CA ARG A 53 9.04 14.01 4.48
C ARG A 53 10.55 14.15 4.33
N GLU A 54 11.26 13.03 4.28
CA GLU A 54 12.71 13.00 4.10
C GLU A 54 13.07 13.53 2.71
N ALA A 55 12.34 13.13 1.67
CA ALA A 55 12.57 13.58 0.30
C ALA A 55 12.07 15.01 0.02
N TYR A 56 10.98 15.44 0.64
CA TYR A 56 10.34 16.75 0.39
C TYR A 56 10.03 17.50 1.70
N PRO A 57 11.06 18.06 2.37
CA PRO A 57 10.88 18.72 3.67
C PRO A 57 9.88 19.87 3.65
N ALA A 58 9.83 20.65 2.56
CA ALA A 58 8.92 21.77 2.39
C ALA A 58 7.43 21.38 2.43
N LEU A 59 7.10 20.13 2.08
CA LEU A 59 5.73 19.60 2.05
C LEU A 59 5.39 18.76 3.28
N SER A 60 6.33 18.61 4.23
CA SER A 60 6.18 17.77 5.40
C SER A 60 4.94 18.10 6.24
N TRP A 61 4.57 19.38 6.35
CA TRP A 61 3.41 19.82 7.11
C TRP A 61 2.06 19.32 6.56
N ARG A 62 2.00 18.93 5.28
CA ARG A 62 0.78 18.39 4.62
C ARG A 62 0.60 16.90 4.79
N LEU A 63 1.67 16.19 5.15
CA LEU A 63 1.67 14.73 5.18
C LEU A 63 1.07 14.24 6.51
N PRO A 64 0.47 13.04 6.54
CA PRO A 64 0.03 12.42 7.79
C PRO A 64 1.20 11.87 8.60
N TRP A 65 1.21 12.08 9.91
CA TRP A 65 2.22 11.50 10.81
C TRP A 65 1.63 10.81 12.04
N VAL A 66 0.32 10.95 12.27
CA VAL A 66 -0.34 10.36 13.44
C VAL A 66 -1.09 9.10 13.01
N PRO A 67 -0.75 7.91 13.54
CA PRO A 67 -1.57 6.73 13.36
C PRO A 67 -2.95 6.94 14.00
N SER A 68 -4.02 6.71 13.26
CA SER A 68 -5.37 6.69 13.83
C SER A 68 -5.72 5.30 14.38
N GLY A 69 -6.62 5.25 15.35
CA GLY A 69 -7.20 3.98 15.79
C GLY A 69 -8.06 3.33 14.70
N ARG A 70 -8.19 2.00 14.73
CA ARG A 70 -9.08 1.20 13.85
C ARG A 70 -10.50 1.76 13.77
N TRP A 71 -11.02 2.27 14.88
CA TRP A 71 -12.37 2.82 14.97
C TRP A 71 -12.63 3.98 14.00
N VAL A 72 -11.63 4.84 13.79
CA VAL A 72 -11.76 5.97 12.86
C VAL A 72 -12.08 5.46 11.46
N LEU A 73 -11.37 4.42 11.00
CA LEU A 73 -11.61 3.81 9.71
C LEU A 73 -12.98 3.11 9.63
N LEU A 74 -13.44 2.47 10.70
CA LEU A 74 -14.73 1.77 10.73
C LEU A 74 -15.93 2.72 10.71
N VAL A 75 -15.77 3.91 11.28
CA VAL A 75 -16.81 4.94 11.36
C VAL A 75 -16.82 5.81 10.11
N VAL A 76 -15.65 6.30 9.67
CA VAL A 76 -15.53 7.23 8.54
C VAL A 76 -15.45 6.50 7.19
N GLY A 77 -14.89 5.30 7.16
CA GLY A 77 -14.68 4.51 5.94
C GLY A 77 -15.92 4.34 5.07
N PRO A 78 -17.10 3.97 5.62
CA PRO A 78 -18.32 3.82 4.84
C PRO A 78 -18.73 5.11 4.10
N ALA A 79 -18.53 6.27 4.71
CA ALA A 79 -18.83 7.57 4.08
C ALA A 79 -17.87 7.89 2.92
N LEU A 80 -16.68 7.28 2.89
CA LEU A 80 -15.69 7.40 1.83
C LEU A 80 -15.77 6.27 0.79
N GLY A 81 -16.83 5.44 0.82
CA GLY A 81 -16.98 4.30 -0.09
C GLY A 81 -16.11 3.09 0.25
N LEU A 82 -15.54 3.01 1.45
CA LEU A 82 -14.82 1.84 1.95
C LEU A 82 -15.78 0.95 2.75
N PRO A 83 -16.20 -0.21 2.23
CA PRO A 83 -17.04 -1.14 2.97
C PRO A 83 -16.34 -1.59 4.24
N ARG A 84 -17.10 -1.79 5.33
CA ARG A 84 -16.55 -2.23 6.62
C ARG A 84 -15.72 -3.51 6.49
N ALA A 85 -16.12 -4.44 5.63
CA ALA A 85 -15.39 -5.68 5.37
C ALA A 85 -13.97 -5.41 4.82
N VAL A 86 -13.84 -4.50 3.84
CA VAL A 86 -12.54 -4.10 3.26
C VAL A 86 -11.71 -3.36 4.29
N ALA A 87 -12.31 -2.41 5.01
CA ALA A 87 -11.65 -1.70 6.09
C ALA A 87 -11.09 -2.64 7.17
N GLN A 88 -11.85 -3.67 7.56
CA GLN A 88 -11.39 -4.69 8.52
C GLN A 88 -10.31 -5.59 7.96
N ALA A 89 -10.39 -5.97 6.68
CA ALA A 89 -9.41 -6.82 6.02
C ALA A 89 -8.04 -6.14 5.85
N LEU A 90 -7.99 -4.82 5.71
CA LEU A 90 -6.75 -4.08 5.47
C LEU A 90 -6.16 -3.44 6.73
N CYS A 91 -6.96 -3.23 7.78
CA CYS A 91 -6.51 -2.58 9.01
C CYS A 91 -5.54 -3.46 9.80
N HIS A 92 -4.37 -2.90 10.15
CA HIS A 92 -3.28 -3.55 10.89
C HIS A 92 -2.75 -4.85 10.26
N LYS A 93 -3.12 -5.18 9.03
CA LYS A 93 -2.56 -6.33 8.32
C LYS A 93 -1.26 -5.94 7.62
N ARG A 94 -0.32 -6.87 7.60
CA ARG A 94 0.88 -6.81 6.74
C ARG A 94 0.74 -7.96 5.75
N PRO A 95 0.18 -7.74 4.55
CA PRO A 95 0.06 -8.79 3.57
C PRO A 95 1.45 -9.40 3.33
N ARG A 96 1.62 -10.69 3.63
CA ARG A 96 2.83 -11.42 3.28
C ARG A 96 2.56 -12.05 1.93
N ILE A 97 3.32 -11.64 0.93
CA ILE A 97 3.26 -12.21 -0.40
C ILE A 97 4.37 -13.24 -0.49
N ASP A 98 3.94 -14.50 -0.58
CA ASP A 98 4.80 -15.65 -0.75
C ASP A 98 4.95 -15.91 -2.25
N THR A 99 6.18 -15.83 -2.75
CA THR A 99 6.54 -16.07 -4.15
C THR A 99 7.20 -17.44 -4.34
N THR A 100 7.13 -18.32 -3.33
CA THR A 100 7.74 -19.67 -3.38
C THR A 100 6.82 -20.74 -3.98
N ARG A 101 5.60 -20.38 -4.35
CA ARG A 101 4.62 -21.22 -5.07
C ARG A 101 4.29 -20.59 -6.41
#